data_AF-A0AAE1AYT9-F1
#
_entry.id   AF-A0AAE1AYT9-F1
#
_cell.length_a   1.000
_cell.length_b   1.000
_cell.length_c   1.000
_cell.angle_alpha   90.00
_cell.angle_beta   90.00
_cell.angle_gamma   90.00
#
_symmetry.space_group_name_H-M   'P 1'
#
loop_
_entity.id
_entity.type
_entity.pdbx_description
1 polymer ?
#
loop_
_entity_poly.entity_id
_entity_poly.type
_entity_poly.pdbx_seq_one_letter_code
_entity_poly.pdbx_strand_id
1 'polypeptide(L)'
;MYKGSDGEWMYKGSDDGWMYEGSDDGWLFRGSDCIKDQMTDECLRDQMTDGCLRDQMTDGCIRDQMTDGCLMDQMTDGCLMDQMTDGCIRDQMTDDCLRNQMTDGCIRDQMTDGCLMDQMTDGCIRDQMTDDCLRDHMTDGCIRDQMTNGCIRDQMMDDCLRDHMTDGCKRDRLTDGCIRDRMTDVCLRDQITDGCIRDQMTDGCIRDKMTDGCIRDQMADGCIRDQMMDDCLRDHMTDGCKRDRLTDGCIRDQMTDECIRDQMTDGCIRDQMTDDCIRDLKTNGCIRDQMANGCIRDQMTDGCMRDLMTDVCLGDQIV
;
A
#
# COMPACT_ATOMS: atom_id res chain seq x y z
N MET A 1 1.44 -4.77 48.50
CA MET A 1 0.91 -6.14 48.32
C MET A 1 -0.27 -6.37 49.25
N TYR A 2 -1.44 -6.54 48.67
CA TYR A 2 -2.66 -7.01 49.33
C TYR A 2 -3.00 -8.37 48.72
N LYS A 3 -3.62 -9.27 49.48
CA LYS A 3 -4.08 -10.56 48.94
C LYS A 3 -5.60 -10.50 48.79
N GLY A 4 -6.09 -10.67 47.57
CA GLY A 4 -7.51 -10.67 47.22
C GLY A 4 -8.26 -11.84 47.86
N SER A 5 -9.60 -11.76 47.85
CA SER A 5 -10.49 -12.79 48.41
C SER A 5 -10.49 -14.12 47.65
N ASP A 6 -9.97 -14.11 46.43
CA ASP A 6 -9.69 -15.22 45.51
C ASP A 6 -8.28 -15.81 45.69
N GLY A 7 -7.39 -15.10 46.38
CA GLY A 7 -6.02 -15.54 46.66
C GLY A 7 -4.95 -14.92 45.76
N GLU A 8 -5.33 -14.00 44.86
CA GLU A 8 -4.40 -13.27 43.98
C GLU A 8 -3.64 -12.18 44.74
N TRP A 9 -2.39 -11.93 44.35
CA TRP A 9 -1.57 -10.85 44.91
C TRP A 9 -1.84 -9.54 44.15
N MET A 10 -2.35 -8.56 44.87
CA MET A 10 -2.61 -7.19 44.38
C MET A 10 -1.44 -6.28 44.75
N TYR A 11 -0.85 -5.61 43.79
CA TYR A 11 0.04 -4.48 44.05
C TYR A 11 -0.74 -3.17 43.88
N LYS A 12 -0.73 -2.33 44.91
CA LYS A 12 -1.21 -0.95 44.81
C LYS A 12 0.00 -0.11 44.41
N GLY A 13 0.01 0.40 43.19
CA GLY A 13 0.97 1.41 42.76
C GLY A 13 0.83 2.69 43.59
N SER A 14 1.81 3.58 43.50
CA SER A 14 1.78 4.89 44.16
C SER A 14 0.66 5.79 43.62
N ASP A 15 0.22 5.47 42.41
CA ASP A 15 -0.74 6.18 41.57
C ASP A 15 -1.92 5.22 41.33
N ASP A 16 -3.16 5.70 41.17
CA ASP A 16 -4.44 5.04 41.52
C ASP A 16 -4.82 3.73 40.78
N GLY A 17 -3.87 3.06 40.14
CA GLY A 17 -4.02 1.76 39.47
C GLY A 17 -3.75 0.53 40.34
N TRP A 18 -4.22 -0.61 39.82
CA TRP A 18 -4.05 -1.92 40.44
C TRP A 18 -3.37 -2.89 39.48
N MET A 19 -2.34 -3.58 39.95
CA MET A 19 -1.64 -4.63 39.21
C MET A 19 -1.93 -5.99 39.86
N TYR A 20 -2.30 -6.98 39.04
CA TYR A 20 -2.66 -8.33 39.47
C TYR A 20 -1.83 -9.36 38.72
N GLU A 21 -1.39 -10.40 39.42
CA GLU A 21 -0.84 -11.61 38.81
C GLU A 21 -2.01 -12.46 38.30
N GLY A 22 -2.15 -12.56 36.97
CA GLY A 22 -3.22 -13.30 36.32
C GLY A 22 -3.04 -14.82 36.42
N SER A 23 -4.13 -15.55 36.21
CA SER A 23 -4.16 -17.02 36.33
C SER A 23 -3.34 -17.78 35.27
N ASP A 24 -2.85 -17.07 34.23
CA ASP A 24 -2.21 -17.61 33.03
C ASP A 24 -0.73 -17.11 32.87
N ASP A 25 0.02 -16.98 33.96
CA ASP A 25 1.45 -16.57 33.96
C ASP A 25 1.73 -15.15 33.38
N GLY A 26 0.85 -14.18 33.61
CA GLY A 26 1.04 -12.78 33.12
C GLY A 26 0.44 -11.70 34.03
N TRP A 27 0.85 -10.45 33.84
CA TRP A 27 0.41 -9.30 34.66
C TRP A 27 -0.77 -8.56 34.02
N LEU A 28 -1.73 -8.11 34.85
CA LEU A 28 -2.86 -7.28 34.43
C LEU A 28 -2.84 -5.93 35.15
N PHE A 29 -2.82 -4.84 34.39
CA PHE A 29 -2.99 -3.48 34.93
C PHE A 29 -4.36 -2.86 34.59
N ARG A 30 -4.91 -2.07 35.53
CA ARG A 30 -6.06 -1.16 35.30
C ARG A 30 -5.87 0.22 35.92
N GLY A 31 -6.04 1.28 35.12
CA GLY A 31 -5.89 2.66 35.58
C GLY A 31 -6.17 3.74 34.52
N SER A 32 -5.82 4.98 34.88
CA SER A 32 -6.15 6.24 34.18
C SER A 32 -4.95 7.23 34.11
N ASP A 33 -3.75 6.74 34.43
CA ASP A 33 -2.52 7.54 34.55
C ASP A 33 -1.42 6.99 33.64
N CYS A 34 -0.33 7.73 33.46
CA CYS A 34 0.80 7.26 32.65
C CYS A 34 1.63 6.18 33.34
N ILE A 35 1.89 5.08 32.64
CA ILE A 35 2.63 3.92 33.16
C ILE A 35 3.81 3.60 32.26
N LYS A 36 4.76 2.88 32.85
CA LYS A 36 5.91 2.36 32.15
C LYS A 36 6.23 0.97 32.66
N ASP A 37 5.99 -0.05 31.85
CA ASP A 37 6.35 -1.41 32.18
C ASP A 37 7.67 -1.82 31.51
N GLN A 38 8.43 -2.64 32.23
CA GLN A 38 9.71 -3.14 31.77
C GLN A 38 9.88 -4.59 32.21
N MET A 39 9.76 -5.49 31.25
CA MET A 39 9.77 -6.94 31.44
C MET A 39 10.84 -7.58 30.55
N THR A 40 11.29 -8.78 30.91
CA THR A 40 12.27 -9.53 30.09
C THR A 40 11.61 -10.70 29.39
N ASP A 41 10.94 -11.59 30.13
CA ASP A 41 10.35 -12.83 29.59
C ASP A 41 8.99 -13.06 30.27
N GLU A 42 7.88 -12.54 29.73
CA GLU A 42 6.52 -12.74 30.29
C GLU A 42 5.42 -12.15 29.39
N CYS A 43 4.15 -12.44 29.70
CA CYS A 43 3.01 -11.78 29.04
C CYS A 43 2.49 -10.59 29.87
N LEU A 44 2.35 -9.44 29.22
CA LEU A 44 1.72 -8.24 29.78
C LEU A 44 0.33 -8.02 29.19
N ARG A 45 -0.57 -7.49 30.01
CA ARG A 45 -1.90 -7.08 29.56
C ARG A 45 -2.33 -5.82 30.29
N ASP A 46 -2.44 -4.73 29.55
CA ASP A 46 -2.89 -3.47 30.13
C ASP A 46 -4.29 -3.08 29.64
N GLN A 47 -5.05 -2.50 30.56
CA GLN A 47 -6.39 -1.98 30.29
C GLN A 47 -6.52 -0.58 30.89
N MET A 48 -6.55 0.44 30.04
CA MET A 48 -6.68 1.83 30.45
C MET A 48 -7.88 2.51 29.79
N THR A 49 -8.45 3.48 30.51
CA THR A 49 -9.47 4.36 29.93
C THR A 49 -8.80 5.56 29.29
N ASP A 50 -7.88 6.18 30.01
CA ASP A 50 -7.15 7.37 29.60
C ASP A 50 -5.67 7.28 30.04
N GLY A 51 -4.78 8.00 29.36
CA GLY A 51 -3.39 8.17 29.78
C GLY A 51 -2.35 7.81 28.72
N CYS A 52 -1.20 7.30 29.17
CA CYS A 52 -0.14 6.80 28.29
C CYS A 52 0.41 5.48 28.82
N LEU A 53 0.56 4.46 27.96
CA LEU A 53 1.37 3.28 28.27
C LEU A 53 2.70 3.36 27.54
N ARG A 54 3.69 2.69 28.13
CA ARG A 54 5.00 2.61 27.53
C ARG A 54 5.68 1.34 27.98
N ASP A 55 5.67 0.35 27.10
CA ASP A 55 6.18 -0.95 27.46
C ASP A 55 7.52 -1.25 26.80
N GLN A 56 8.35 -1.97 27.55
CA GLN A 56 9.66 -2.41 27.09
C GLN A 56 9.80 -3.89 27.43
N MET A 57 9.82 -4.73 26.40
CA MET A 57 9.91 -6.19 26.52
C MET A 57 11.06 -6.74 25.68
N THR A 58 11.68 -7.82 26.16
CA THR A 58 12.71 -8.53 25.37
C THR A 58 12.10 -9.74 24.65
N ASP A 59 11.36 -10.57 25.37
CA ASP A 59 10.64 -11.75 24.87
C ASP A 59 9.27 -11.82 25.56
N GLY A 60 8.22 -12.17 24.81
CA GLY A 60 6.90 -12.45 25.37
C GLY A 60 5.74 -11.94 24.54
N CYS A 61 4.67 -11.50 25.19
CA CYS A 61 3.52 -10.92 24.51
C CYS A 61 2.99 -9.71 25.27
N ILE A 62 2.67 -8.63 24.57
CA ILE A 62 1.97 -7.46 25.12
C ILE A 62 0.58 -7.39 24.52
N ARG A 63 -0.41 -7.01 25.33
CA ARG A 63 -1.77 -6.80 24.85
C ARG A 63 -2.43 -5.64 25.55
N ASP A 64 -2.49 -4.52 24.85
CA ASP A 64 -2.96 -3.27 25.39
C ASP A 64 -4.35 -2.91 24.87
N GLN A 65 -5.17 -2.42 25.80
CA GLN A 65 -6.50 -1.91 25.50
C GLN A 65 -6.65 -0.54 26.11
N MET A 66 -6.80 0.47 25.26
CA MET A 66 -6.96 1.87 25.63
C MET A 66 -8.22 2.45 25.03
N THR A 67 -8.93 3.31 25.76
CA THR A 67 -9.99 4.13 25.14
C THR A 67 -9.35 5.34 24.50
N ASP A 68 -8.73 6.22 25.30
CA ASP A 68 -8.11 7.45 24.82
C ASP A 68 -6.64 7.56 25.28
N GLY A 69 -5.71 7.95 24.41
CA GLY A 69 -4.36 8.30 24.85
C GLY A 69 -3.22 7.91 23.92
N CYS A 70 -2.11 7.45 24.48
CA CYS A 70 -0.93 7.03 23.71
C CYS A 70 -0.38 5.68 24.17
N LEU A 71 -0.13 4.77 23.24
CA LEU A 71 0.64 3.53 23.42
C LEU A 71 2.03 3.70 22.78
N MET A 72 3.07 3.16 23.42
CA MET A 72 4.46 3.32 22.98
C MET A 72 5.30 2.10 23.35
N ASP A 73 5.34 1.11 22.47
CA ASP A 73 5.93 -0.17 22.83
C ASP A 73 7.25 -0.43 22.11
N GLN A 74 8.13 -1.11 22.84
CA GLN A 74 9.43 -1.53 22.34
C GLN A 74 9.63 -3.00 22.66
N MET A 75 9.69 -3.83 21.62
CA MET A 75 9.91 -5.26 21.74
C MET A 75 11.09 -5.75 20.90
N THR A 76 11.65 -6.89 21.28
CA THR A 76 12.71 -7.55 20.51
C THR A 76 12.21 -8.84 19.86
N ASP A 77 11.45 -9.65 20.58
CA ASP A 77 10.84 -10.91 20.09
C ASP A 77 9.51 -11.15 20.83
N GLY A 78 8.57 -11.87 20.20
CA GLY A 78 7.19 -11.99 20.67
C GLY A 78 6.04 -11.51 19.76
N CYS A 79 4.99 -11.01 20.41
CA CYS A 79 3.74 -10.56 19.77
C CYS A 79 3.14 -9.36 20.51
N LEU A 80 2.80 -8.29 19.78
CA LEU A 80 2.14 -7.09 20.31
C LEU A 80 0.76 -6.92 19.67
N MET A 81 -0.23 -6.59 20.50
CA MET A 81 -1.63 -6.50 20.13
C MET A 81 -2.29 -5.30 20.80
N ASP A 82 -2.40 -4.20 20.07
CA ASP A 82 -2.97 -2.97 20.59
C ASP A 82 -4.38 -2.74 20.08
N GLN A 83 -5.24 -2.31 21.00
CA GLN A 83 -6.60 -1.87 20.70
C GLN A 83 -6.84 -0.51 21.32
N MET A 84 -7.08 0.48 20.46
CA MET A 84 -7.34 1.86 20.85
C MET A 84 -8.66 2.36 20.25
N THR A 85 -9.40 3.19 21.00
CA THR A 85 -10.51 3.94 20.40
C THR A 85 -9.93 5.19 19.72
N ASP A 86 -9.40 6.13 20.51
CA ASP A 86 -8.88 7.39 20.02
C ASP A 86 -7.44 7.64 20.52
N GLY A 87 -6.52 8.06 19.64
CA GLY A 87 -5.19 8.52 20.08
C GLY A 87 -4.02 8.18 19.18
N CYS A 88 -2.92 7.69 19.77
CA CYS A 88 -1.69 7.37 19.03
C CYS A 88 -1.07 6.04 19.50
N ILE A 89 -0.76 5.16 18.56
CA ILE A 89 0.08 3.97 18.78
C ILE A 89 1.44 4.20 18.14
N ARG A 90 2.51 3.73 18.78
CA ARG A 90 3.86 3.82 18.24
C ARG A 90 4.72 2.66 18.68
N ASP A 91 4.98 1.74 17.76
CA ASP A 91 5.68 0.52 18.09
C ASP A 91 7.04 0.44 17.41
N GLN A 92 7.99 -0.16 18.13
CA GLN A 92 9.33 -0.47 17.62
C GLN A 92 9.67 -1.91 17.95
N MET A 93 9.80 -2.73 16.92
CA MET A 93 9.98 -4.17 17.07
C MET A 93 11.13 -4.68 16.20
N THR A 94 11.68 -5.83 16.58
CA THR A 94 12.76 -6.47 15.83
C THR A 94 12.25 -7.69 15.10
N ASP A 95 11.84 -8.76 15.79
CA ASP A 95 11.46 -10.04 15.19
C ASP A 95 10.08 -10.49 15.74
N ASP A 96 8.97 -10.02 15.16
CA ASP A 96 7.70 -10.01 15.90
C ASP A 96 6.43 -10.07 15.03
N CYS A 97 5.28 -10.33 15.67
CA CYS A 97 3.98 -10.08 15.06
C CYS A 97 3.30 -8.87 15.71
N LEU A 98 2.99 -7.84 14.92
CA LEU A 98 2.22 -6.67 15.34
C LEU A 98 0.78 -6.75 14.86
N ARG A 99 -0.14 -6.31 15.72
CA ARG A 99 -1.49 -6.02 15.29
C ARG A 99 -2.09 -4.84 16.03
N ASN A 100 -2.33 -3.77 15.29
CA ASN A 100 -2.94 -2.56 15.82
C ASN A 100 -4.38 -2.43 15.31
N GLN A 101 -5.30 -2.10 16.23
CA GLN A 101 -6.69 -1.79 15.92
C GLN A 101 -7.05 -0.44 16.53
N MET A 102 -7.41 0.53 15.69
CA MET A 102 -7.72 1.89 16.09
C MET A 102 -9.04 2.36 15.47
N THR A 103 -9.82 3.18 16.20
CA THR A 103 -10.98 3.84 15.61
C THR A 103 -10.57 5.17 14.98
N ASP A 104 -9.97 6.09 15.75
CA ASP A 104 -9.50 7.39 15.29
C ASP A 104 -8.06 7.64 15.79
N GLY A 105 -7.17 8.13 14.92
CA GLY A 105 -5.90 8.67 15.36
C GLY A 105 -4.71 8.39 14.45
N CYS A 106 -3.61 7.94 15.03
CA CYS A 106 -2.37 7.66 14.30
C CYS A 106 -1.70 6.38 14.78
N ILE A 107 -1.29 5.52 13.84
CA ILE A 107 -0.40 4.38 14.11
C ILE A 107 0.95 4.67 13.44
N ARG A 108 2.05 4.29 14.10
CA ARG A 108 3.38 4.44 13.54
C ARG A 108 4.31 3.34 14.01
N ASP A 109 4.61 2.44 13.10
CA ASP A 109 5.36 1.25 13.46
C ASP A 109 6.71 1.16 12.74
N GLN A 110 7.66 0.55 13.43
CA GLN A 110 8.99 0.27 12.92
C GLN A 110 9.34 -1.18 13.22
N MET A 111 9.53 -1.98 12.17
CA MET A 111 9.83 -3.41 12.27
C MET A 111 11.08 -3.79 11.47
N THR A 112 11.73 -4.87 11.88
CA THR A 112 12.89 -5.43 11.15
C THR A 112 12.51 -6.74 10.43
N ASP A 113 11.83 -7.65 11.11
CA ASP A 113 11.34 -8.94 10.61
C ASP A 113 9.99 -9.31 11.28
N GLY A 114 9.20 -10.13 10.58
CA GLY A 114 7.88 -10.58 10.98
C GLY A 114 6.70 -10.05 10.15
N CYS A 115 5.62 -9.69 10.84
CA CYS A 115 4.33 -9.36 10.23
C CYS A 115 3.62 -8.22 10.96
N LEU A 116 3.10 -7.27 10.19
CA LEU A 116 2.33 -6.13 10.68
C LEU A 116 0.92 -6.17 10.11
N MET A 117 -0.09 -5.96 10.97
CA MET A 117 -1.47 -5.81 10.53
C MET A 117 -2.19 -4.68 11.24
N ASP A 118 -2.49 -3.63 10.49
CA ASP A 118 -3.21 -2.48 11.01
C ASP A 118 -4.65 -2.43 10.53
N GLN A 119 -5.53 -2.03 11.44
CA GLN A 119 -6.93 -1.78 11.16
C GLN A 119 -7.34 -0.44 11.76
N MET A 120 -7.68 0.51 10.90
CA MET A 120 -8.07 1.86 11.28
C MET A 120 -9.41 2.25 10.65
N THR A 121 -10.22 3.03 11.36
CA THR A 121 -11.43 3.62 10.76
C THR A 121 -11.11 4.99 10.16
N ASP A 122 -10.54 5.90 10.95
CA ASP A 122 -10.14 7.24 10.54
C ASP A 122 -8.73 7.55 11.07
N GLY A 123 -7.89 8.21 10.28
CA GLY A 123 -6.60 8.71 10.75
C GLY A 123 -5.44 8.51 9.78
N CYS A 124 -4.26 8.16 10.31
CA CYS A 124 -3.12 7.84 9.46
C CYS A 124 -2.26 6.71 10.02
N ILE A 125 -1.78 5.83 9.13
CA ILE A 125 -0.81 4.78 9.42
C ILE A 125 0.53 5.14 8.76
N ARG A 126 1.63 4.79 9.41
CA ARG A 126 2.96 4.99 8.85
C ARG A 126 3.93 3.93 9.31
N ASP A 127 4.28 3.06 8.37
CA ASP A 127 5.12 1.92 8.68
C ASP A 127 6.48 1.96 8.00
N GLN A 128 7.47 1.45 8.72
CA GLN A 128 8.84 1.31 8.24
C GLN A 128 9.35 -0.08 8.56
N MET A 129 9.61 -0.86 7.53
CA MET A 129 9.88 -2.29 7.63
C MET A 129 11.06 -2.71 6.78
N THR A 130 11.72 -3.81 7.17
CA THR A 130 12.90 -4.30 6.45
C THR A 130 12.59 -5.59 5.70
N ASP A 131 12.17 -6.66 6.39
CA ASP A 131 11.95 -7.98 5.80
C ASP A 131 10.61 -8.56 6.30
N ASP A 132 9.48 -8.11 5.75
CA ASP A 132 8.19 -8.24 6.45
C ASP A 132 6.98 -8.48 5.53
N CYS A 133 5.85 -8.85 6.14
CA CYS A 133 4.53 -8.75 5.51
C CYS A 133 3.70 -7.66 6.17
N LEU A 134 3.28 -6.65 5.39
CA LEU A 134 2.36 -5.60 5.82
C LEU A 134 0.94 -5.89 5.34
N ARG A 135 -0.04 -5.59 6.18
CA ARG A 135 -1.43 -5.57 5.74
C ARG A 135 -2.25 -4.53 6.47
N ASP A 136 -2.66 -3.53 5.72
CA ASP A 136 -3.48 -2.46 6.27
C ASP A 136 -4.92 -2.51 5.78
N HIS A 137 -5.81 -2.10 6.69
CA HIS A 137 -7.19 -1.83 6.37
C HIS A 137 -7.62 -0.50 6.96
N MET A 138 -8.00 0.43 6.09
CA MET A 138 -8.45 1.78 6.45
C MET A 138 -9.81 2.08 5.82
N THR A 139 -10.59 2.98 6.44
CA THR A 139 -11.84 3.49 5.86
C THR A 139 -11.68 4.93 5.35
N ASP A 140 -11.04 5.81 6.13
CA ASP A 140 -10.72 7.20 5.78
C ASP A 140 -9.38 7.59 6.41
N GLY A 141 -8.65 8.53 5.79
CA GLY A 141 -7.28 8.86 6.14
C GLY A 141 -6.16 8.64 5.10
N CYS A 142 -5.00 8.20 5.63
CA CYS A 142 -3.76 8.09 4.87
C CYS A 142 -2.84 6.94 5.35
N ILE A 143 -2.31 6.16 4.41
CA ILE A 143 -1.27 5.14 4.68
C ILE A 143 0.03 5.57 4.00
N ARG A 144 1.16 5.28 4.67
CA ARG A 144 2.48 5.54 4.11
C ARG A 144 3.49 4.49 4.56
N ASP A 145 3.87 3.65 3.62
CA ASP A 145 4.75 2.53 3.92
C ASP A 145 6.12 2.66 3.29
N GLN A 146 7.11 2.15 4.01
CA GLN A 146 8.46 2.01 3.54
C GLN A 146 8.94 0.60 3.85
N MET A 147 9.16 -0.21 2.83
CA MET A 147 9.61 -1.59 2.97
C MET A 147 10.92 -1.80 2.19
N THR A 148 11.84 -2.61 2.71
CA THR A 148 13.01 -3.01 1.93
C THR A 148 12.66 -4.23 1.08
N ASN A 149 12.32 -5.34 1.72
CA ASN A 149 11.87 -6.57 1.07
C ASN A 149 10.58 -7.07 1.74
N GLY A 150 9.72 -7.71 0.95
CA GLY A 150 8.55 -8.38 1.49
C GLY A 150 7.28 -8.19 0.68
N CYS A 151 6.14 -8.14 1.34
CA CYS A 151 4.88 -7.86 0.67
C CYS A 151 3.97 -6.90 1.41
N ILE A 152 3.41 -5.93 0.68
CA ILE A 152 2.42 -4.96 1.16
C ILE A 152 1.04 -5.29 0.59
N ARG A 153 -0.01 -5.14 1.41
CA ARG A 153 -1.38 -5.32 0.96
C ARG A 153 -2.32 -4.38 1.67
N ASP A 154 -2.77 -3.37 0.92
CA ASP A 154 -3.63 -2.34 1.49
C ASP A 154 -5.05 -2.42 0.95
N GLN A 155 -6.01 -2.19 1.85
CA GLN A 155 -7.42 -2.16 1.52
C GLN A 155 -8.06 -0.93 2.13
N MET A 156 -8.50 -0.01 1.28
CA MET A 156 -8.94 1.31 1.68
C MET A 156 -10.28 1.69 1.04
N MET A 157 -10.98 2.65 1.62
CA MET A 157 -12.25 3.13 1.08
C MET A 157 -12.09 4.53 0.46
N ASP A 158 -11.76 5.57 1.23
CA ASP A 158 -11.72 6.96 0.74
C ASP A 158 -10.40 7.65 1.14
N ASP A 159 -9.31 7.45 0.39
CA ASP A 159 -7.98 7.57 1.00
C ASP A 159 -6.79 7.95 0.09
N CYS A 160 -5.62 8.17 0.68
CA CYS A 160 -4.35 8.28 -0.05
C CYS A 160 -3.31 7.25 0.42
N LEU A 161 -2.76 6.50 -0.54
CA LEU A 161 -1.59 5.61 -0.35
C LEU A 161 -0.31 6.25 -0.87
N ARG A 162 0.78 6.00 -0.16
CA ARG A 162 2.10 6.42 -0.63
C ARG A 162 3.21 5.49 -0.16
N ASP A 163 3.66 4.63 -1.07
CA ASP A 163 4.55 3.56 -0.68
C ASP A 163 5.89 3.60 -1.39
N HIS A 164 6.89 3.08 -0.69
CA HIS A 164 8.23 2.89 -1.20
C HIS A 164 8.71 1.49 -0.88
N MET A 165 9.05 0.71 -1.89
CA MET A 165 9.60 -0.64 -1.70
C MET A 165 10.73 -0.96 -2.68
N THR A 166 11.64 -1.83 -2.26
CA THR A 166 12.88 -2.15 -3.00
C THR A 166 12.88 -3.55 -3.62
N ASP A 167 12.19 -4.51 -3.02
CA ASP A 167 11.99 -5.86 -3.56
C ASP A 167 10.67 -6.43 -3.03
N GLY A 168 10.01 -7.24 -3.84
CA GLY A 168 8.87 -8.06 -3.41
C GLY A 168 7.58 -7.78 -4.16
N CYS A 169 6.48 -7.68 -3.42
CA CYS A 169 5.14 -7.63 -3.99
C CYS A 169 4.21 -6.63 -3.31
N LYS A 170 3.42 -5.89 -4.08
CA LYS A 170 2.40 -5.00 -3.53
C LYS A 170 1.04 -5.24 -4.16
N ARG A 171 -0.01 -5.05 -3.36
CA ARG A 171 -1.37 -5.16 -3.86
C ARG A 171 -2.33 -4.23 -3.14
N ASP A 172 -2.78 -3.22 -3.86
CA ASP A 172 -3.68 -2.23 -3.31
C ASP A 172 -5.08 -2.38 -3.84
N ARG A 173 -6.03 -1.99 -2.99
CA ARG A 173 -7.43 -1.89 -3.37
C ARG A 173 -8.09 -0.69 -2.71
N LEU A 174 -8.44 0.30 -3.52
CA LEU A 174 -9.15 1.51 -3.11
C LEU A 174 -10.55 1.54 -3.74
N THR A 175 -11.47 2.23 -3.06
CA THR A 175 -12.77 2.59 -3.64
C THR A 175 -12.65 3.97 -4.29
N ASP A 176 -12.35 4.99 -3.49
CA ASP A 176 -12.00 6.36 -3.90
C ASP A 176 -10.59 6.68 -3.38
N GLY A 177 -9.84 7.52 -4.10
CA GLY A 177 -8.58 8.04 -3.59
C GLY A 177 -7.42 8.14 -4.56
N CYS A 178 -6.20 8.10 -4.02
CA CYS A 178 -4.98 8.20 -4.82
C CYS A 178 -3.92 7.21 -4.34
N ILE A 179 -3.27 6.51 -5.28
CA ILE A 179 -2.07 5.70 -5.02
C ILE A 179 -0.85 6.40 -5.60
N ARG A 180 0.25 6.37 -4.86
CA ARG A 180 1.53 6.89 -5.34
C ARG A 180 2.69 6.00 -4.90
N ASP A 181 3.19 5.23 -5.85
CA ASP A 181 4.24 4.27 -5.58
C ASP A 181 5.59 4.64 -6.15
N ARG A 182 6.61 4.26 -5.39
CA ARG A 182 8.00 4.32 -5.84
C ARG A 182 8.70 3.00 -5.54
N MET A 183 8.96 2.25 -6.60
CA MET A 183 9.39 0.86 -6.50
C MET A 183 10.69 0.58 -7.26
N THR A 184 11.42 -0.41 -6.76
CA THR A 184 12.53 -1.09 -7.45
C THR A 184 12.22 -2.57 -7.36
N ASP A 185 12.50 -3.36 -8.39
CA ASP A 185 12.37 -4.83 -8.43
C ASP A 185 11.05 -5.42 -7.86
N VAL A 186 9.89 -4.83 -8.17
CA VAL A 186 8.61 -5.21 -7.54
C VAL A 186 7.50 -5.50 -8.55
N CYS A 187 6.66 -6.49 -8.22
CA CYS A 187 5.35 -6.66 -8.85
C CYS A 187 4.27 -5.84 -8.13
N LEU A 188 3.78 -4.77 -8.78
CA LEU A 188 2.65 -3.95 -8.35
C LEU A 188 1.33 -4.46 -8.93
N ARG A 189 0.25 -4.30 -8.17
CA ARG A 189 -1.10 -4.59 -8.66
C ARG A 189 -2.15 -3.76 -7.94
N ASP A 190 -2.67 -2.78 -8.66
CA ASP A 190 -3.62 -1.84 -8.09
C ASP A 190 -5.03 -2.04 -8.65
N GLN A 191 -6.00 -1.75 -7.81
CA GLN A 191 -7.42 -1.77 -8.12
C GLN A 191 -8.08 -0.55 -7.48
N ILE A 192 -8.50 0.39 -8.30
CA ILE A 192 -9.21 1.60 -7.88
C ILE A 192 -10.58 1.64 -8.58
N THR A 193 -11.60 2.17 -7.88
CA THR A 193 -12.89 2.46 -8.54
C THR A 193 -12.88 3.88 -9.10
N ASP A 194 -12.61 4.88 -8.28
CA ASP A 194 -12.48 6.29 -8.66
C ASP A 194 -11.16 6.84 -8.09
N GLY A 195 -10.39 7.63 -8.85
CA GLY A 195 -9.19 8.24 -8.31
C GLY A 195 -8.01 8.45 -9.25
N CYS A 196 -6.79 8.33 -8.73
CA CYS A 196 -5.57 8.43 -9.52
C CYS A 196 -4.52 7.42 -9.06
N ILE A 197 -3.80 6.80 -10.00
CA ILE A 197 -2.58 6.02 -9.72
C ILE A 197 -1.39 6.75 -10.32
N ARG A 198 -0.27 6.72 -9.61
CA ARG A 198 1.00 7.23 -10.11
C ARG A 198 2.16 6.39 -9.65
N ASP A 199 2.67 5.59 -10.57
CA ASP A 199 3.75 4.67 -10.28
C ASP A 199 5.07 5.12 -10.89
N GLN A 200 6.13 4.93 -10.10
CA GLN A 200 7.51 5.14 -10.53
C GLN A 200 8.31 3.88 -10.21
N MET A 201 8.64 3.11 -11.24
CA MET A 201 9.30 1.82 -11.13
C MET A 201 10.64 1.81 -11.88
N THR A 202 11.64 1.15 -11.30
CA THR A 202 12.92 0.91 -11.99
C THR A 202 12.89 -0.40 -12.76
N ASP A 203 12.52 -1.49 -12.10
CA ASP A 203 12.33 -2.82 -12.69
C ASP A 203 11.11 -3.46 -12.02
N GLY A 204 10.41 -4.33 -12.74
CA GLY A 204 9.29 -5.10 -12.24
C GLY A 204 8.09 -5.18 -13.17
N CYS A 205 6.90 -5.22 -12.60
CA CYS A 205 5.65 -5.28 -13.37
C CYS A 205 4.58 -4.43 -12.70
N ILE A 206 3.87 -3.62 -13.48
CA ILE A 206 2.68 -2.87 -13.04
C ILE A 206 1.44 -3.52 -13.65
N ARG A 207 0.37 -3.60 -12.85
CA ARG A 207 -0.90 -4.10 -13.34
C ARG A 207 -2.07 -3.40 -12.68
N ASP A 208 -2.62 -2.46 -13.42
CA ASP A 208 -3.66 -1.62 -12.87
C ASP A 208 -5.03 -1.93 -13.43
N LYS A 209 -6.01 -1.68 -12.56
CA LYS A 209 -7.42 -1.73 -12.90
C LYS A 209 -8.12 -0.53 -12.30
N MET A 210 -8.72 0.27 -13.17
CA MET A 210 -9.44 1.47 -12.79
C MET A 210 -10.82 1.50 -13.45
N THR A 211 -11.78 2.21 -12.85
CA THR A 211 -13.09 2.45 -13.47
C THR A 211 -13.24 3.92 -13.91
N ASP A 212 -12.86 4.87 -13.06
CA ASP A 212 -12.84 6.31 -13.33
C ASP A 212 -11.59 6.94 -12.66
N GLY A 213 -11.07 8.05 -13.20
CA GLY A 213 -9.75 8.57 -12.89
C GLY A 213 -8.67 8.65 -13.99
N CYS A 214 -7.43 8.50 -13.55
CA CYS A 214 -6.21 8.59 -14.36
C CYS A 214 -5.10 7.68 -13.82
N ILE A 215 -4.35 7.03 -14.69
CA ILE A 215 -3.09 6.35 -14.33
C ILE A 215 -1.93 7.05 -15.02
N ARG A 216 -0.80 7.12 -14.32
CA ARG A 216 0.44 7.64 -14.88
C ARG A 216 1.63 6.85 -14.39
N ASP A 217 2.18 6.07 -15.31
CA ASP A 217 3.31 5.22 -14.97
C ASP A 217 4.61 5.71 -15.59
N GLN A 218 5.68 5.50 -14.83
CA GLN A 218 7.05 5.71 -15.28
C GLN A 218 7.87 4.49 -14.93
N MET A 219 8.33 3.77 -15.94
CA MET A 219 9.08 2.52 -15.79
C MET A 219 10.41 2.60 -16.55
N ALA A 220 11.50 2.07 -15.99
CA ALA A 220 12.74 1.94 -16.73
C ALA A 220 12.81 0.60 -17.49
N ASP A 221 12.54 -0.52 -16.82
CA ASP A 221 12.47 -1.85 -17.41
C ASP A 221 11.27 -2.62 -16.82
N GLY A 222 10.67 -3.53 -17.58
CA GLY A 222 9.60 -4.40 -17.09
C GLY A 222 8.37 -4.51 -17.99
N CYS A 223 7.19 -4.58 -17.38
CA CYS A 223 5.93 -4.66 -18.10
C CYS A 223 4.82 -3.86 -17.43
N ILE A 224 4.04 -3.11 -18.21
CA ILE A 224 2.82 -2.42 -17.75
C ILE A 224 1.59 -3.07 -18.39
N ARG A 225 0.54 -3.26 -17.59
CA ARG A 225 -0.73 -3.78 -18.09
C ARG A 225 -1.93 -3.16 -17.41
N ASP A 226 -2.59 -2.27 -18.15
CA ASP A 226 -3.70 -1.52 -17.63
C ASP A 226 -5.04 -1.95 -18.22
N GLN A 227 -6.06 -1.91 -17.37
CA GLN A 227 -7.45 -2.12 -17.77
C GLN A 227 -8.31 -1.04 -17.17
N MET A 228 -8.94 -0.23 -18.01
CA MET A 228 -9.75 0.90 -17.58
C MET A 228 -11.09 0.98 -18.26
N MET A 229 -12.00 1.75 -17.66
CA MET A 229 -13.31 2.01 -18.23
C MET A 229 -13.36 3.43 -18.82
N ASP A 230 -13.33 4.50 -18.02
CA ASP A 230 -13.61 5.86 -18.49
C ASP A 230 -12.49 6.86 -18.10
N ASP A 231 -11.32 6.79 -18.73
CA ASP A 231 -10.09 7.27 -18.09
C ASP A 231 -8.98 7.82 -19.02
N CYS A 232 -7.96 8.44 -18.42
CA CYS A 232 -6.72 8.79 -19.12
C CYS A 232 -5.53 7.95 -18.63
N LEU A 233 -4.86 7.27 -19.56
CA LEU A 233 -3.54 6.64 -19.38
C LEU A 233 -2.43 7.53 -19.90
N ARG A 234 -1.33 7.58 -19.15
CA ARG A 234 -0.12 8.23 -19.62
C ARG A 234 1.13 7.56 -19.09
N ASP A 235 1.77 6.80 -19.97
CA ASP A 235 2.94 6.03 -19.56
C ASP A 235 4.21 6.48 -20.25
N HIS A 236 5.30 6.30 -19.52
CA HIS A 236 6.63 6.49 -20.02
C HIS A 236 7.50 5.29 -19.65
N MET A 237 7.93 4.53 -20.65
CA MET A 237 8.85 3.41 -20.43
C MET A 237 10.16 3.60 -21.20
N THR A 238 11.24 3.00 -20.70
CA THR A 238 12.51 2.96 -21.45
C THR A 238 12.64 1.63 -22.19
N ASP A 239 12.48 0.52 -21.49
CA ASP A 239 12.51 -0.85 -22.02
C ASP A 239 11.30 -1.62 -21.49
N GLY A 240 10.84 -2.62 -22.24
CA GLY A 240 9.75 -3.49 -21.81
C GLY A 240 8.44 -3.42 -22.60
N CYS A 241 7.50 -4.29 -22.23
CA CYS A 241 6.24 -4.45 -22.95
C CYS A 241 5.09 -3.72 -22.24
N LYS A 242 4.29 -3.00 -23.02
CA LYS A 242 3.06 -2.38 -22.54
C LYS A 242 1.82 -2.96 -23.19
N ARG A 243 0.74 -3.09 -22.41
CA ARG A 243 -0.55 -3.53 -22.93
C ARG A 243 -1.74 -2.88 -22.22
N ASP A 244 -2.43 -2.05 -22.96
CA ASP A 244 -3.59 -1.34 -22.43
C ASP A 244 -4.91 -1.82 -23.00
N ARG A 245 -5.94 -1.67 -22.17
CA ARG A 245 -7.31 -1.81 -22.60
C ARG A 245 -8.18 -0.75 -21.95
N LEU A 246 -8.72 0.16 -22.74
CA LEU A 246 -9.72 1.14 -22.31
C LEU A 246 -11.06 0.99 -23.03
N THR A 247 -12.11 1.44 -22.34
CA THR A 247 -13.43 1.57 -22.96
C THR A 247 -13.60 2.96 -23.54
N ASP A 248 -13.41 4.02 -22.76
CA ASP A 248 -13.46 5.42 -23.15
C ASP A 248 -12.24 6.18 -22.58
N GLY A 249 -11.91 7.31 -23.20
CA GLY A 249 -10.92 8.27 -22.73
C GLY A 249 -9.67 8.39 -23.62
N CYS A 250 -8.47 8.35 -23.04
CA CYS A 250 -7.24 8.62 -23.80
C CYS A 250 -6.06 7.76 -23.34
N ILE A 251 -5.29 7.23 -24.30
CA ILE A 251 -3.95 6.66 -24.05
C ILE A 251 -2.92 7.62 -24.60
N ARG A 252 -1.82 7.79 -23.86
CA ARG A 252 -0.65 8.50 -24.36
C ARG A 252 0.63 7.86 -23.89
N ASP A 253 1.32 7.24 -24.84
CA ASP A 253 2.50 6.45 -24.53
C ASP A 253 3.76 7.06 -25.10
N GLN A 254 4.83 6.92 -24.32
CA GLN A 254 6.17 7.34 -24.68
C GLN A 254 7.15 6.23 -24.33
N MET A 255 7.63 5.51 -25.32
CA MET A 255 8.50 4.34 -25.12
C MET A 255 9.74 4.41 -26.01
N THR A 256 10.83 3.76 -25.58
CA THR A 256 12.09 3.79 -26.36
C THR A 256 12.56 2.45 -26.89
N ASP A 257 12.10 1.34 -26.34
CA ASP A 257 12.41 -0.01 -26.81
C ASP A 257 11.21 -0.95 -26.49
N GLU A 258 11.04 -2.00 -27.29
CA GLU A 258 10.00 -3.04 -27.24
C GLU A 258 8.60 -2.72 -27.84
N CYS A 259 7.51 -3.00 -27.12
CA CYS A 259 6.21 -3.24 -27.76
C CYS A 259 5.04 -2.57 -27.03
N ILE A 260 4.25 -1.79 -27.77
CA ILE A 260 2.94 -1.29 -27.33
C ILE A 260 1.83 -2.15 -27.93
N ARG A 261 0.82 -2.44 -27.13
CA ARG A 261 -0.44 -2.98 -27.64
C ARG A 261 -1.64 -2.36 -26.94
N ASP A 262 -2.34 -1.54 -27.69
CA ASP A 262 -3.50 -0.84 -27.17
C ASP A 262 -4.80 -1.36 -27.76
N GLN A 263 -5.80 -1.43 -26.89
CA GLN A 263 -7.17 -1.78 -27.27
C GLN A 263 -8.13 -0.74 -26.71
N MET A 264 -8.81 -0.01 -27.58
CA MET A 264 -9.70 1.08 -27.19
C MET A 264 -11.06 0.98 -27.88
N THR A 265 -12.14 1.27 -27.15
CA THR A 265 -13.48 1.34 -27.76
C THR A 265 -13.77 2.76 -28.27
N ASP A 266 -13.64 3.78 -27.45
CA ASP A 266 -13.82 5.20 -27.82
C ASP A 266 -12.68 6.06 -27.27
N GLY A 267 -12.40 7.20 -27.90
CA GLY A 267 -11.45 8.19 -27.40
C GLY A 267 -10.25 8.46 -28.32
N CYS A 268 -9.04 8.63 -27.76
CA CYS A 268 -7.80 8.92 -28.50
C CYS A 268 -6.62 8.04 -28.06
N ILE A 269 -5.88 7.44 -29.00
CA ILE A 269 -4.58 6.81 -28.73
C ILE A 269 -3.50 7.70 -29.34
N ARG A 270 -2.39 7.88 -28.62
CA ARG A 270 -1.26 8.66 -29.11
C ARG A 270 0.05 8.08 -28.60
N ASP A 271 0.76 7.46 -29.52
CA ASP A 271 2.00 6.79 -29.18
C ASP A 271 3.21 7.51 -29.75
N GLN A 272 4.29 7.50 -28.97
CA GLN A 272 5.58 7.98 -29.38
C GLN A 272 6.61 6.92 -29.03
N MET A 273 7.18 6.30 -30.05
CA MET A 273 8.12 5.22 -29.93
C MET A 273 9.42 5.51 -30.68
N THR A 274 10.53 5.09 -30.09
CA THR A 274 11.74 4.73 -30.84
C THR A 274 11.88 3.22 -30.75
N ASP A 275 12.33 2.57 -31.81
CA ASP A 275 12.73 1.16 -31.87
C ASP A 275 11.65 0.14 -31.43
N ASP A 276 11.18 -0.67 -32.39
CA ASP A 276 10.30 -1.87 -32.24
C ASP A 276 8.82 -1.72 -32.69
N CYS A 277 7.77 -2.14 -31.95
CA CYS A 277 6.43 -2.36 -32.55
C CYS A 277 5.25 -1.69 -31.80
N ILE A 278 4.40 -0.95 -32.55
CA ILE A 278 3.08 -0.47 -32.08
C ILE A 278 1.99 -1.34 -32.69
N ARG A 279 0.97 -1.69 -31.89
CA ARG A 279 -0.25 -2.31 -32.39
C ARG A 279 -1.48 -1.76 -31.69
N ASP A 280 -2.23 -0.97 -32.44
CA ASP A 280 -3.47 -0.41 -31.96
C ASP A 280 -4.69 -1.10 -32.54
N LEU A 281 -5.67 -1.37 -31.68
CA LEU A 281 -7.00 -1.80 -32.07
C LEU A 281 -8.03 -0.84 -31.50
N LYS A 282 -8.75 -0.15 -32.38
CA LYS A 282 -9.70 0.89 -32.01
C LYS A 282 -11.06 0.73 -32.68
N THR A 283 -12.12 0.99 -31.93
CA THR A 283 -13.47 1.03 -32.52
C THR A 283 -13.79 2.42 -33.06
N ASN A 284 -13.84 3.45 -32.20
CA ASN A 284 -14.18 4.83 -32.56
C ASN A 284 -13.11 5.82 -32.09
N GLY A 285 -12.82 6.86 -32.87
CA GLY A 285 -12.05 8.02 -32.43
C GLY A 285 -10.78 8.28 -33.24
N CYS A 286 -9.64 8.55 -32.59
CA CYS A 286 -8.39 8.86 -33.30
C CYS A 286 -7.19 8.01 -32.83
N ILE A 287 -6.34 7.57 -33.76
CA ILE A 287 -5.00 7.03 -33.49
C ILE A 287 -3.98 8.01 -34.06
N ARG A 288 -2.89 8.25 -33.33
CA ARG A 288 -1.81 9.10 -33.81
C ARG A 288 -0.47 8.62 -33.30
N ASP A 289 0.27 7.99 -34.21
CA ASP A 289 1.55 7.41 -33.84
C ASP A 289 2.72 8.21 -34.37
N GLN A 290 3.81 8.18 -33.61
CA GLN A 290 5.10 8.69 -34.04
C GLN A 290 6.16 7.64 -33.75
N MET A 291 6.77 7.10 -34.80
CA MET A 291 7.76 6.04 -34.68
C MET A 291 9.04 6.36 -35.45
N ALA A 292 10.17 6.06 -34.81
CA ALA A 292 11.47 5.93 -35.48
C ALA A 292 11.97 4.49 -35.34
N ASN A 293 12.24 3.81 -36.46
CA ASN A 293 12.68 2.41 -36.55
C ASN A 293 11.68 1.40 -35.96
N GLY A 294 10.99 0.62 -36.79
CA GLY A 294 10.06 -0.36 -36.24
C GLY A 294 8.91 -0.77 -37.14
N CYS A 295 7.80 -1.20 -36.53
CA CYS A 295 6.56 -1.54 -37.21
C CYS A 295 5.33 -0.93 -36.52
N ILE A 296 4.49 -0.23 -37.28
CA ILE A 296 3.14 0.18 -36.82
C ILE A 296 2.11 -0.73 -37.47
N ARG A 297 1.12 -1.16 -36.69
CA ARG A 297 -0.02 -1.94 -37.19
C ARG A 297 -1.31 -1.54 -36.50
N ASP A 298 -2.07 -0.68 -37.17
CA ASP A 298 -3.31 -0.17 -36.62
C ASP A 298 -4.54 -0.80 -37.26
N GLN A 299 -5.56 -1.03 -36.45
CA GLN A 299 -6.86 -1.48 -36.91
C GLN A 299 -7.94 -0.59 -36.31
N MET A 300 -8.68 0.12 -37.17
CA MET A 300 -9.74 1.04 -36.78
C MET A 300 -11.06 0.70 -37.47
N THR A 301 -12.20 0.89 -36.79
CA THR A 301 -13.53 0.76 -37.40
C THR A 301 -14.05 2.12 -37.90
N ASP A 302 -14.08 3.14 -37.04
CA ASP A 302 -14.54 4.50 -37.39
C ASP A 302 -13.62 5.56 -36.78
N GLY A 303 -13.26 6.58 -37.56
CA GLY A 303 -12.41 7.67 -37.09
C GLY A 303 -11.26 8.07 -38.01
N CYS A 304 -10.17 8.55 -37.41
CA CYS A 304 -8.99 9.08 -38.11
C CYS A 304 -7.70 8.44 -37.58
N MET A 305 -6.82 8.03 -38.50
CA MET A 305 -5.46 7.56 -38.17
C MET A 305 -4.42 8.50 -38.78
N ARG A 306 -3.34 8.76 -38.06
CA ARG A 306 -2.24 9.59 -38.55
C ARG A 306 -0.90 9.20 -37.94
N ASP A 307 -0.05 8.65 -38.80
CA ASP A 307 1.26 8.18 -38.36
C ASP A 307 2.39 9.03 -38.95
N LEU A 308 3.41 9.26 -38.13
CA LEU A 308 4.65 9.91 -38.53
C LEU A 308 5.80 8.93 -38.35
N MET A 309 6.47 8.58 -39.46
CA MET A 309 7.44 7.49 -39.48
C MET A 309 8.80 7.88 -40.07
N THR A 310 9.85 7.27 -39.53
CA THR A 310 11.19 7.19 -40.14
C THR A 310 11.73 5.76 -40.02
N ASP A 311 12.07 5.11 -41.13
CA ASP A 311 12.57 3.72 -41.20
C ASP A 311 11.63 2.66 -40.58
N VAL A 312 10.35 2.70 -40.96
CA VAL A 312 9.25 1.89 -40.35
C VAL A 312 8.52 1.04 -41.40
N CYS A 313 8.04 -0.15 -41.00
CA CYS A 313 7.04 -0.93 -41.75
C CYS A 313 5.62 -0.59 -41.29
N LEU A 314 4.69 -0.34 -42.23
CA LEU A 314 3.31 0.06 -41.92
C LEU A 314 2.28 -1.01 -42.33
N GLY A 315 1.27 -1.23 -41.48
CA GLY A 315 0.25 -2.26 -41.68
C GLY A 315 -1.17 -1.88 -41.27
N ASP A 316 -1.66 -0.69 -41.64
CA ASP A 316 -2.93 -0.19 -41.12
C ASP A 316 -4.16 -0.63 -41.93
N GLN A 317 -5.28 -0.75 -41.22
CA GLN A 317 -6.56 -1.12 -41.81
C GLN A 317 -7.72 -0.36 -41.17
N ILE A 318 -8.51 0.32 -42.01
CA ILE A 318 -9.85 0.82 -41.64
C ILE A 318 -10.88 -0.19 -42.16
N VAL A 319 -11.72 -0.72 -41.28
CA VAL A 319 -12.72 -1.78 -41.58
C VAL A 319 -14.14 -1.24 -41.57
#